data_AF-A0A7T4EET3-F1
#
_entry.id   AF-A0A7T4EET3-F1
#
_cell.length_a   1.000
_cell.length_b   1.000
_cell.length_c   1.000
_cell.angle_alpha   90.00
_cell.angle_beta   90.00
_cell.angle_gamma   90.00
#
_symmetry.space_group_name_H-M   'P 1'
#
loop_
_entity.id
_entity.type
_entity.pdbx_description
1 polymer ?
#
loop_
_entity_poly.entity_id
_entity_poly.type
_entity_poly.pdbx_seq_one_letter_code
_entity_poly.pdbx_strand_id
1 'polypeptide(L)'
;MRGRFTAHAAIAFTHEVNGIICSMSVEVFFCTGAEPGKWFDRYHENTTHPELITSRVDDPFACFGKRVTRRAHGEELPVPVALTRLPDPRLSEGMHRVVLYTEEPGIAVGKETELAEISPDKVYPSEIEGEIVNWAIGEDRAVDVQAVRDGLAVSAAGVGIVLAPRPLLKVLSKKQIKHFSFASERTTDIALVWLIDDDCDAIQDLVGTMKGRTRTSSRGSAKAGQNRGTGKAAGKKTKPQTSKARGSHSGSSSHHSRGSAQVRRRKNDRGNRGRKRN
;
A
#
# COMPACT_ATOMS: atom_id res chain seq x y z
N MET A 1 3.45 -37.20 36.19
CA MET A 1 4.91 -36.97 36.03
C MET A 1 5.11 -36.07 34.82
N ARG A 2 5.85 -34.98 35.00
CA ARG A 2 5.97 -33.83 34.07
C ARG A 2 6.97 -34.13 32.95
N GLY A 3 6.56 -33.98 31.69
CA GLY A 3 7.45 -33.97 30.52
C GLY A 3 7.90 -32.55 30.22
N ARG A 4 9.22 -32.35 30.15
CA ARG A 4 9.92 -31.06 30.02
C ARG A 4 9.72 -30.46 28.62
N PHE A 5 9.26 -29.21 28.57
CA PHE A 5 9.41 -28.33 27.42
C PHE A 5 10.79 -27.69 27.46
N THR A 6 11.60 -27.90 26.43
CA THR A 6 12.87 -27.21 26.20
C THR A 6 12.60 -25.87 25.54
N ALA A 7 12.65 -24.80 26.34
CA ALA A 7 12.67 -23.43 25.84
C ALA A 7 14.04 -23.14 25.20
N HIS A 8 14.06 -22.80 23.91
CA HIS A 8 15.23 -22.21 23.28
C HIS A 8 15.26 -20.72 23.66
N ALA A 9 16.19 -20.36 24.53
CA ALA A 9 16.50 -18.97 24.84
C ALA A 9 17.20 -18.31 23.65
N ALA A 10 16.61 -17.25 23.10
CA ALA A 10 17.28 -16.38 22.16
C ALA A 10 18.29 -15.52 22.94
N ILE A 11 19.58 -15.71 22.67
CA ILE A 11 20.66 -14.92 23.25
C ILE A 11 20.73 -13.60 22.49
N ALA A 12 20.36 -12.50 23.16
CA ALA A 12 20.58 -11.16 22.65
C ALA A 12 22.09 -10.84 22.73
N PHE A 13 22.76 -10.79 21.57
CA PHE A 13 24.13 -10.29 21.48
C PHE A 13 24.10 -8.76 21.42
N THR A 14 24.49 -8.11 22.51
CA THR A 14 24.76 -6.67 22.57
C THR A 14 26.13 -6.37 21.97
N HIS A 15 26.17 -5.74 20.80
CA HIS A 15 27.36 -5.05 20.31
C HIS A 15 27.12 -3.54 20.40
N GLU A 16 27.81 -2.91 21.34
CA GLU A 16 27.74 -1.47 21.62
C GLU A 16 28.77 -0.74 20.74
N VAL A 17 28.32 0.10 19.79
CA VAL A 17 29.15 1.10 19.13
C VAL A 17 28.33 2.38 18.92
N ASN A 18 28.68 3.40 19.71
CA ASN A 18 28.34 4.83 19.62
C ASN A 18 27.24 5.28 18.64
N GLY A 19 26.09 5.65 19.20
CA GLY A 19 25.05 6.45 18.55
C GLY A 19 23.68 5.81 18.69
N ILE A 20 23.01 6.04 19.82
CA ILE A 20 21.62 5.68 20.19
C ILE A 20 20.97 4.72 19.17
N ILE A 21 21.41 3.45 19.18
CA ILE A 21 20.68 2.39 18.51
C ILE A 21 19.58 2.04 19.51
N CYS A 22 18.33 2.28 19.14
CA CYS A 22 17.20 1.85 19.94
C CYS A 22 17.28 0.31 20.03
N SER A 23 17.74 -0.21 21.16
CA SER A 23 17.85 -1.67 21.40
C SER A 23 16.48 -2.33 21.56
N MET A 24 15.41 -1.55 21.52
CA MET A 24 14.05 -2.00 21.68
C MET A 24 13.54 -2.61 20.37
N SER A 25 13.20 -3.90 20.42
CA SER A 25 12.52 -4.59 19.33
C SER A 25 11.10 -4.06 19.16
N VAL A 26 10.63 -4.01 17.91
CA VAL A 26 9.27 -3.59 17.55
C VAL A 26 8.47 -4.82 17.08
N GLU A 27 7.25 -4.96 17.58
CA GLU A 27 6.31 -5.99 17.14
C GLU A 27 5.13 -5.35 16.39
N VAL A 28 4.91 -5.77 15.15
CA VAL A 28 3.85 -5.27 14.28
C VAL A 28 2.75 -6.33 14.14
N PHE A 29 1.58 -6.03 14.68
CA PHE A 29 0.35 -6.77 14.41
C PHE A 29 -0.33 -6.15 13.19
N PHE A 30 -0.63 -6.93 12.16
CA PHE A 30 -1.27 -6.40 10.95
C PHE A 30 -2.52 -7.16 10.54
N CYS A 31 -3.54 -6.42 10.09
CA CYS A 31 -4.85 -6.99 9.80
C CYS A 31 -4.82 -7.93 8.60
N THR A 32 -5.61 -8.99 8.64
CA THR A 32 -5.88 -9.85 7.47
C THR A 32 -6.34 -9.00 6.28
N GLY A 33 -5.77 -9.24 5.09
CA GLY A 33 -6.00 -8.43 3.89
C GLY A 33 -4.99 -7.31 3.66
N ALA A 34 -4.25 -6.88 4.70
CA ALA A 34 -3.05 -6.05 4.50
C ALA A 34 -1.85 -6.94 4.12
N GLU A 35 -1.06 -6.50 3.14
CA GLU A 35 0.12 -7.20 2.65
C GLU A 35 1.39 -6.34 2.81
N PRO A 36 1.84 -6.06 4.06
CA PRO A 36 2.94 -5.13 4.33
C PRO A 36 4.35 -5.69 4.05
N GLY A 37 4.48 -6.91 3.51
CA GLY A 37 5.78 -7.60 3.38
C GLY A 37 6.86 -6.74 2.71
N LYS A 38 6.53 -6.09 1.58
CA LYS A 38 7.47 -5.20 0.87
C LYS A 38 7.88 -3.97 1.69
N TRP A 39 7.04 -3.50 2.61
CA TRP A 39 7.42 -2.43 3.53
C TRP A 39 8.38 -2.92 4.59
N PHE A 40 8.16 -4.12 5.12
CA PHE A 40 9.08 -4.74 6.07
C PHE A 40 10.44 -5.01 5.44
N ASP A 41 10.48 -5.64 4.25
CA ASP A 41 11.73 -5.86 3.51
C ASP A 41 12.50 -4.55 3.32
N ARG A 42 11.81 -3.51 2.85
CA ARG A 42 12.40 -2.18 2.65
C ARG A 42 12.88 -1.54 3.96
N TYR A 43 12.18 -1.76 5.07
CA TYR A 43 12.58 -1.24 6.37
C TYR A 43 13.91 -1.88 6.81
N HIS A 44 14.03 -3.20 6.68
CA HIS A 44 15.27 -3.93 7.01
C HIS A 44 16.42 -3.57 6.08
N GLU A 45 16.15 -3.32 4.79
CA GLU A 45 17.18 -2.85 3.85
C GLU A 45 17.71 -1.44 4.16
N ASN A 46 16.87 -0.57 4.73
CA ASN A 46 17.20 0.85 4.88
C ASN A 46 17.63 1.25 6.29
N THR A 47 17.44 0.41 7.29
CA THR A 47 17.72 0.71 8.69
C THR A 47 18.72 -0.26 9.30
N THR A 48 19.26 0.09 10.47
CA THR A 48 20.12 -0.79 11.27
C THR A 48 19.44 -1.23 12.57
N HIS A 49 18.12 -1.01 12.67
CA HIS A 49 17.32 -1.41 13.82
C HIS A 49 17.17 -2.95 13.87
N PRO A 50 16.80 -3.51 15.03
CA PRO A 50 16.46 -4.93 15.14
C PRO A 50 15.37 -5.36 14.16
N GLU A 51 15.33 -6.67 13.84
CA GLU A 51 14.28 -7.24 12.99
C GLU A 51 12.89 -7.02 13.60
N LEU A 52 11.90 -6.79 12.74
CA LEU A 52 10.52 -6.58 13.16
C LEU A 52 9.91 -7.94 13.48
N ILE A 53 9.29 -8.06 14.65
CA ILE A 53 8.47 -9.23 14.96
C ILE A 53 7.11 -8.99 14.32
N THR A 54 6.70 -9.81 13.36
CA THR A 54 5.46 -9.53 12.59
C THR A 54 4.44 -10.63 12.76
N SER A 55 3.17 -10.26 12.94
CA SER A 55 2.06 -11.19 13.13
C SER A 55 0.83 -10.73 12.36
N ARG A 56 0.37 -11.56 11.42
CA ARG A 56 -0.94 -11.36 10.77
C ARG A 56 -2.03 -11.85 11.71
N VAL A 57 -2.99 -10.99 12.01
CA VAL A 57 -4.12 -11.30 12.89
C VAL A 57 -5.41 -10.68 12.35
N ASP A 58 -6.56 -11.25 12.71
CA ASP A 58 -7.86 -10.72 12.30
C ASP A 58 -8.19 -9.40 13.03
N ASP A 59 -7.78 -9.25 14.31
CA ASP A 59 -7.93 -8.03 15.11
C ASP A 59 -6.58 -7.55 15.68
N PRO A 60 -5.84 -6.70 14.93
CA PRO A 60 -4.56 -6.16 15.37
C PRO A 60 -4.66 -5.31 16.63
N PHE A 61 -5.74 -4.55 16.78
CA PHE A 61 -5.90 -3.63 17.90
C PHE A 61 -6.08 -4.39 19.22
N ALA A 62 -6.79 -5.52 19.21
CA ALA A 62 -6.89 -6.38 20.39
C ALA A 62 -5.52 -6.97 20.79
N CYS A 63 -4.71 -7.41 19.82
CA CYS A 63 -3.35 -7.90 20.09
C CYS A 63 -2.43 -6.79 20.60
N PHE A 64 -2.48 -5.61 19.98
CA PHE A 64 -1.79 -4.41 20.41
C PHE A 64 -2.14 -4.03 21.85
N GLY A 65 -3.44 -3.93 22.17
CA GLY A 65 -3.91 -3.61 23.52
C GLY A 65 -3.43 -4.61 24.57
N LYS A 66 -3.50 -5.92 24.27
CA LYS A 66 -2.96 -6.96 25.16
C LYS A 66 -1.46 -6.79 25.40
N ARG A 67 -0.68 -6.45 24.36
CA ARG A 67 0.77 -6.22 24.50
C ARG A 67 1.07 -4.97 25.31
N VAL A 68 0.33 -3.88 25.09
CA VAL A 68 0.42 -2.65 25.87
C VAL A 68 0.16 -2.93 27.35
N THR A 69 -0.93 -3.62 27.68
CA THR A 69 -1.26 -3.95 29.08
C THR A 69 -0.17 -4.79 29.75
N ARG A 70 0.36 -5.80 29.07
CA ARG A 70 1.45 -6.63 29.61
C ARG A 70 2.73 -5.84 29.87
N ARG A 71 3.11 -4.93 28.96
CA ARG A 71 4.26 -4.02 29.17
C ARG A 71 4.02 -3.07 30.35
N ALA A 72 2.81 -2.54 30.50
CA ALA A 72 2.44 -1.71 31.64
C ALA A 72 2.52 -2.46 32.98
N HIS A 73 2.38 -3.79 32.96
CA HIS A 73 2.60 -4.66 34.12
C HIS A 73 4.09 -5.01 34.36
N GLY A 74 5.02 -4.40 33.63
CA GLY A 74 6.46 -4.56 33.82
C GLY A 74 7.08 -5.74 33.06
N GLU A 75 6.33 -6.36 32.14
CA GLU A 75 6.92 -7.38 31.27
C GLU A 75 7.83 -6.74 30.22
N GLU A 76 9.08 -7.19 30.15
CA GLU A 76 10.05 -6.77 29.13
C GLU A 76 9.70 -7.41 27.78
N LEU A 77 8.86 -6.71 27.01
CA LEU A 77 8.35 -7.17 25.72
C LEU A 77 8.61 -6.11 24.63
N PRO A 78 8.64 -6.52 23.34
CA PRO A 78 8.77 -5.60 22.22
C PRO A 78 7.71 -4.50 22.23
N VAL A 79 8.06 -3.34 21.68
CA VAL A 79 7.14 -2.22 21.51
C VAL A 79 6.05 -2.59 20.49
N PRO A 80 4.76 -2.61 20.88
CA PRO A 80 3.69 -2.99 19.98
C PRO A 80 3.31 -1.87 19.02
N VAL A 81 3.02 -2.25 17.78
CA VAL A 81 2.46 -1.40 16.73
C VAL A 81 1.32 -2.15 16.04
N ALA A 82 0.21 -1.47 15.77
CA ALA A 82 -0.90 -2.03 15.02
C ALA A 82 -1.00 -1.43 13.61
N LEU A 83 -0.99 -2.26 12.58
CA LEU A 83 -1.42 -1.92 11.23
C LEU A 83 -2.86 -2.40 11.06
N THR A 84 -3.82 -1.51 11.33
CA THR A 84 -5.25 -1.84 11.49
C THR A 84 -6.14 -1.12 10.48
N ARG A 85 -7.39 -1.58 10.38
CA ARG A 85 -8.46 -0.88 9.66
C ARG A 85 -9.08 0.21 10.52
N LEU A 86 -9.43 1.33 9.90
CA LEU A 86 -10.21 2.43 10.47
C LEU A 86 -11.57 2.54 9.78
N PRO A 87 -12.59 3.05 10.48
CA PRO A 87 -12.56 3.50 11.89
C PRO A 87 -12.48 2.34 12.90
N ASP A 88 -11.82 2.59 14.03
CA ASP A 88 -11.79 1.66 15.17
C ASP A 88 -12.12 2.45 16.46
N PRO A 89 -13.18 2.08 17.21
CA PRO A 89 -13.62 2.81 18.40
C PRO A 89 -12.63 2.75 19.56
N ARG A 90 -11.61 1.87 19.51
CA ARG A 90 -10.59 1.72 20.56
C ARG A 90 -9.44 2.71 20.43
N LEU A 91 -9.38 3.47 19.32
CA LEU A 91 -8.46 4.59 19.19
C LEU A 91 -8.75 5.66 20.23
N SER A 92 -7.68 6.20 20.81
CA SER A 92 -7.75 7.25 21.83
C SER A 92 -6.67 8.30 21.60
N GLU A 93 -6.77 9.44 22.28
CA GLU A 93 -5.81 10.55 22.19
C GLU A 93 -4.38 10.19 22.64
N GLY A 94 -4.21 9.12 23.41
CA GLY A 94 -2.90 8.61 23.84
C GLY A 94 -2.14 7.83 22.76
N MET A 95 -2.63 7.83 21.51
CA MET A 95 -2.10 7.03 20.42
C MET A 95 -1.78 7.91 19.21
N HIS A 96 -0.60 7.69 18.64
CA HIS A 96 -0.32 8.16 17.29
C HIS A 96 -1.04 7.30 16.27
N ARG A 97 -1.51 7.95 15.19
CA ARG A 97 -2.08 7.27 14.03
C ARG A 97 -1.56 7.88 12.74
N VAL A 98 -1.19 7.03 11.79
CA VAL A 98 -0.81 7.41 10.44
C VAL A 98 -1.63 6.61 9.45
N VAL A 99 -2.57 7.27 8.77
CA VAL A 99 -3.32 6.69 7.66
C VAL A 99 -2.39 6.51 6.46
N LEU A 100 -2.38 5.31 5.89
CA LEU A 100 -1.50 4.93 4.78
C LEU A 100 -2.25 4.93 3.45
N TYR A 101 -3.40 4.27 3.39
CA TYR A 101 -4.23 4.20 2.19
C TYR A 101 -5.67 3.83 2.51
N THR A 102 -6.59 4.24 1.65
CA THR A 102 -7.99 3.79 1.66
C THR A 102 -8.11 2.48 0.87
N GLU A 103 -8.78 1.49 1.44
CA GLU A 103 -9.07 0.22 0.76
C GLU A 103 -10.18 0.39 -0.27
N GLU A 104 -10.03 -0.29 -1.40
CA GLU A 104 -11.08 -0.37 -2.42
C GLU A 104 -12.24 -1.26 -1.90
N PRO A 105 -13.51 -0.81 -1.99
CA PRO A 105 -14.66 -1.67 -1.73
C PRO A 105 -14.78 -2.77 -2.77
N GLY A 106 -15.18 -3.97 -2.34
CA GLY A 106 -15.37 -5.10 -3.21
C GLY A 106 -16.65 -5.86 -2.93
N ILE A 107 -17.05 -6.65 -3.93
CA ILE A 107 -18.13 -7.62 -3.86
C ILE A 107 -17.54 -9.02 -4.09
N ALA A 108 -18.01 -10.01 -3.35
CA ALA A 108 -17.68 -11.40 -3.55
C ALA A 108 -18.94 -12.24 -3.79
N VAL A 109 -18.84 -13.17 -4.74
CA VAL A 109 -19.91 -14.05 -5.20
C VAL A 109 -19.39 -15.48 -5.36
N GLY A 110 -20.29 -16.46 -5.32
CA GLY A 110 -19.98 -17.84 -5.69
C GLY A 110 -19.55 -17.96 -7.16
N LYS A 111 -18.74 -18.95 -7.51
CA LYS A 111 -18.22 -19.12 -8.88
C LYS A 111 -19.26 -19.48 -9.94
N GLU A 112 -20.36 -20.09 -9.53
CA GLU A 112 -21.43 -20.57 -10.42
C GLU A 112 -22.59 -19.56 -10.51
N THR A 113 -22.34 -18.27 -10.26
CA THR A 113 -23.34 -17.21 -10.38
C THR A 113 -23.17 -16.43 -11.68
N GLU A 114 -24.23 -15.74 -12.12
CA GLU A 114 -24.21 -14.93 -13.35
C GLU A 114 -23.14 -13.83 -13.28
N LEU A 115 -23.00 -13.13 -12.14
CA LEU A 115 -21.94 -12.15 -11.93
C LEU A 115 -20.54 -12.76 -12.06
N ALA A 116 -20.35 -13.99 -11.57
CA ALA A 116 -19.09 -14.69 -11.73
C ALA A 116 -18.82 -15.07 -13.18
N GLU A 117 -19.84 -15.39 -13.98
CA GLU A 117 -19.69 -15.67 -15.40
C GLU A 117 -19.32 -14.41 -16.18
N ILE A 118 -20.07 -13.31 -16.00
CA ILE A 118 -19.84 -12.01 -16.66
C ILE A 118 -18.44 -11.48 -16.35
N SER A 119 -17.96 -11.69 -15.11
CA SER A 119 -16.65 -11.23 -14.64
C SER A 119 -16.41 -9.72 -14.87
N PRO A 120 -17.30 -8.83 -14.37
CA PRO A 120 -17.17 -7.40 -14.58
C PRO A 120 -15.96 -6.82 -13.84
N ASP A 121 -15.38 -5.75 -14.38
CA ASP A 121 -14.32 -5.02 -13.67
C ASP A 121 -14.85 -4.34 -12.39
N LYS A 122 -16.09 -3.83 -12.45
CA LYS A 122 -16.75 -3.11 -11.36
C LYS A 122 -18.26 -3.36 -11.38
N VAL A 123 -18.85 -3.51 -10.20
CA VAL A 123 -20.29 -3.71 -9.97
C VAL A 123 -20.87 -2.49 -9.24
N TYR A 124 -22.09 -2.12 -9.60
CA TYR A 124 -22.84 -1.00 -9.01
C TYR A 124 -24.02 -1.48 -8.18
N PRO A 125 -24.50 -0.70 -7.19
CA PRO A 125 -25.62 -1.09 -6.33
C PRO A 125 -26.90 -1.49 -7.08
N SER A 126 -27.20 -0.85 -8.21
CA SER A 126 -28.37 -1.18 -9.04
C SER A 126 -28.31 -2.57 -9.69
N GLU A 127 -27.12 -3.14 -9.83
CA GLU A 127 -26.93 -4.47 -10.45
C GLU A 127 -27.14 -5.62 -9.46
N ILE A 128 -27.23 -5.31 -8.16
CA ILE A 128 -27.41 -6.30 -7.08
C ILE A 128 -28.69 -6.04 -6.28
N GLU A 129 -29.61 -5.27 -6.83
CA GLU A 129 -30.90 -5.00 -6.19
C GLU A 129 -31.70 -6.30 -6.07
N GLY A 130 -32.09 -6.65 -4.84
CA GLY A 130 -32.80 -7.91 -4.54
C GLY A 130 -31.89 -9.10 -4.22
N GLU A 131 -30.57 -8.97 -4.32
CA GLU A 131 -29.64 -10.02 -3.90
C GLU A 131 -29.65 -10.22 -2.38
N ILE A 132 -29.46 -11.47 -1.95
CA ILE A 132 -29.27 -11.79 -0.53
C ILE A 132 -27.89 -11.29 -0.11
N VAL A 133 -27.84 -10.36 0.86
CA VAL A 133 -26.58 -9.86 1.41
C VAL A 133 -26.22 -10.65 2.66
N ASN A 134 -25.24 -11.53 2.55
CA ASN A 134 -24.76 -12.35 3.68
C ASN A 134 -23.90 -11.54 4.65
N TRP A 135 -23.22 -10.51 4.15
CA TRP A 135 -22.48 -9.55 4.97
C TRP A 135 -22.20 -8.27 4.18
N ALA A 136 -22.29 -7.12 4.84
CA ALA A 136 -21.89 -5.82 4.27
C ALA A 136 -21.32 -4.90 5.36
N ILE A 137 -20.45 -3.98 4.94
CA ILE A 137 -19.93 -2.91 5.81
C ILE A 137 -21.10 -2.05 6.33
N GLY A 138 -21.23 -1.97 7.66
CA GLY A 138 -22.23 -1.19 8.37
C GLY A 138 -22.00 0.33 8.31
N GLU A 139 -22.82 1.11 9.02
CA GLU A 139 -22.69 2.58 9.07
C GLU A 139 -21.48 3.03 9.87
N ASP A 140 -21.14 2.25 10.88
CA ASP A 140 -19.92 2.38 11.67
C ASP A 140 -18.64 2.09 10.88
N ARG A 141 -18.77 1.51 9.67
CA ARG A 141 -17.66 1.08 8.80
C ARG A 141 -16.71 0.07 9.45
N ALA A 142 -17.14 -0.57 10.53
CA ALA A 142 -16.37 -1.63 11.17
C ALA A 142 -16.37 -2.90 10.30
N VAL A 143 -15.26 -3.65 10.34
CA VAL A 143 -15.12 -4.89 9.57
C VAL A 143 -14.83 -6.04 10.52
N ASP A 144 -15.82 -6.91 10.71
CA ASP A 144 -15.64 -8.19 11.38
C ASP A 144 -15.15 -9.24 10.37
N VAL A 145 -13.87 -9.58 10.45
CA VAL A 145 -13.24 -10.54 9.54
C VAL A 145 -13.86 -11.94 9.65
N GLN A 146 -14.31 -12.34 10.84
CA GLN A 146 -14.93 -13.65 11.03
C GLN A 146 -16.31 -13.68 10.39
N ALA A 147 -17.13 -12.65 10.58
CA ALA A 147 -18.43 -12.55 9.93
C ALA A 147 -18.32 -12.48 8.39
N VAL A 148 -17.30 -11.79 7.85
CA VAL A 148 -17.00 -11.83 6.40
C VAL A 148 -16.69 -13.25 5.95
N ARG A 149 -15.89 -14.01 6.70
CA ARG A 149 -15.53 -15.39 6.39
C ARG A 149 -16.76 -16.31 6.37
N ASP A 150 -17.67 -16.10 7.31
CA ASP A 150 -18.91 -16.88 7.41
C ASP A 150 -19.86 -16.54 6.25
N GLY A 151 -20.01 -15.27 5.90
CA GLY A 151 -20.78 -14.85 4.73
C GLY A 151 -20.21 -15.41 3.43
N LEU A 152 -18.88 -15.44 3.29
CA LEU A 152 -18.21 -16.04 2.13
C LEU A 152 -18.44 -17.54 2.03
N ALA A 153 -18.60 -18.24 3.15
CA ALA A 153 -18.91 -19.67 3.14
C ALA A 153 -20.31 -19.94 2.56
N VAL A 154 -21.28 -19.07 2.83
CA VAL A 154 -22.63 -19.14 2.26
C VAL A 154 -22.61 -18.77 0.76
N SER A 155 -21.96 -17.67 0.39
CA SER A 155 -21.81 -17.27 -1.02
C SER A 155 -21.09 -18.31 -1.87
N ALA A 156 -20.15 -19.07 -1.29
CA ALA A 156 -19.47 -20.16 -1.99
C ALA A 156 -20.43 -21.31 -2.39
N ALA A 157 -21.57 -21.45 -1.73
CA ALA A 157 -22.65 -22.37 -2.12
C ALA A 157 -23.60 -21.78 -3.18
N GLY A 158 -23.28 -20.61 -3.74
CA GLY A 158 -24.08 -19.92 -4.75
C GLY A 158 -25.23 -19.11 -4.19
N VAL A 159 -25.28 -18.87 -2.87
CA VAL A 159 -26.37 -18.14 -2.21
C VAL A 159 -25.87 -16.79 -1.71
N GLY A 160 -26.36 -15.72 -2.31
CA GLY A 160 -26.10 -14.35 -1.86
C GLY A 160 -24.66 -13.87 -2.03
N ILE A 161 -24.42 -12.65 -1.57
CA ILE A 161 -23.21 -11.87 -1.82
C ILE A 161 -22.57 -11.37 -0.52
N VAL A 162 -21.29 -10.99 -0.59
CA VAL A 162 -20.57 -10.32 0.49
C VAL A 162 -19.95 -9.02 -0.02
N LEU A 163 -20.18 -7.92 0.70
CA LEU A 163 -19.65 -6.58 0.38
C LEU A 163 -18.63 -6.16 1.44
N ALA A 164 -17.33 -6.24 1.13
CA ALA A 164 -16.24 -6.00 2.08
C ALA A 164 -15.02 -5.36 1.40
N PRO A 165 -13.97 -4.94 2.16
CA PRO A 165 -12.75 -4.43 1.53
C PRO A 165 -12.18 -5.47 0.56
N ARG A 166 -11.95 -5.07 -0.70
CA ARG A 166 -11.50 -5.97 -1.76
C ARG A 166 -10.18 -6.69 -1.43
N PRO A 167 -9.18 -6.06 -0.78
CA PRO A 167 -7.98 -6.78 -0.33
C PRO A 167 -8.29 -7.90 0.66
N LEU A 168 -9.25 -7.70 1.57
CA LEU A 168 -9.72 -8.73 2.49
C LEU A 168 -10.40 -9.87 1.72
N LEU A 169 -11.33 -9.54 0.82
CA LEU A 169 -12.00 -10.53 -0.03
C LEU A 169 -10.99 -11.36 -0.81
N LYS A 170 -9.98 -10.73 -1.41
CA LYS A 170 -8.92 -11.42 -2.16
C LYS A 170 -8.20 -12.47 -1.31
N VAL A 171 -7.81 -12.12 -0.08
CA VAL A 171 -7.12 -13.05 0.83
C VAL A 171 -8.03 -14.16 1.35
N LEU A 172 -9.31 -13.85 1.57
CA LEU A 172 -10.29 -14.82 2.10
C LEU A 172 -10.95 -15.69 1.02
N SER A 173 -10.85 -15.27 -0.24
CA SER A 173 -11.44 -15.98 -1.38
C SER A 173 -10.77 -17.33 -1.56
N LYS A 174 -11.53 -18.40 -1.24
CA LYS A 174 -11.14 -19.76 -1.56
C LYS A 174 -11.39 -20.04 -3.04
N LYS A 175 -11.14 -21.29 -3.46
CA LYS A 175 -11.38 -21.74 -4.84
C LYS A 175 -12.82 -21.60 -5.33
N GLN A 176 -13.82 -21.30 -4.50
CA GLN A 176 -15.23 -21.22 -4.90
C GLN A 176 -15.80 -19.80 -4.93
N ILE A 177 -14.96 -18.79 -4.72
CA ILE A 177 -15.36 -17.38 -4.71
C ILE A 177 -14.68 -16.65 -5.86
N LYS A 178 -15.41 -15.71 -6.49
CA LYS A 178 -14.85 -14.61 -7.28
C LYS A 178 -15.11 -13.30 -6.57
N HIS A 179 -14.24 -12.31 -6.79
CA HIS A 179 -14.39 -10.98 -6.21
C HIS A 179 -14.12 -9.89 -7.25
N PHE A 180 -14.89 -8.80 -7.17
CA PHE A 180 -14.85 -7.68 -8.11
C PHE A 180 -14.81 -6.36 -7.35
N SER A 181 -14.47 -5.26 -8.03
CA SER A 181 -14.62 -3.93 -7.45
C SER A 181 -16.09 -3.59 -7.29
N PHE A 182 -16.44 -2.87 -6.23
CA PHE A 182 -17.83 -2.47 -5.96
C PHE A 182 -17.93 -0.95 -5.76
N ALA A 183 -18.93 -0.33 -6.38
CA ALA A 183 -19.20 1.10 -6.17
C ALA A 183 -19.90 1.30 -4.82
N SER A 184 -19.15 1.78 -3.81
CA SER A 184 -19.67 2.08 -2.49
C SER A 184 -18.92 3.26 -1.86
N GLU A 185 -19.65 4.10 -1.13
CA GLU A 185 -19.08 5.16 -0.29
C GLU A 185 -18.57 4.63 1.06
N ARG A 186 -18.89 3.37 1.41
CA ARG A 186 -18.46 2.73 2.66
C ARG A 186 -17.08 2.12 2.47
N THR A 187 -16.05 2.92 2.69
CA THR A 187 -14.63 2.52 2.62
C THR A 187 -14.00 2.41 4.00
N THR A 188 -12.92 1.64 4.08
CA THR A 188 -12.03 1.52 5.24
C THR A 188 -10.67 2.08 4.92
N ASP A 189 -9.96 2.59 5.93
CA ASP A 189 -8.57 3.03 5.79
C ASP A 189 -7.63 2.08 6.51
N ILE A 190 -6.45 1.82 5.96
CA ILE A 190 -5.37 1.15 6.68
C ILE A 190 -4.48 2.21 7.34
N ALA A 191 -4.28 2.07 8.65
CA ALA A 191 -3.47 2.97 9.43
C ALA A 191 -2.48 2.22 10.34
N LEU A 192 -1.33 2.84 10.56
CA LEU A 192 -0.36 2.43 11.56
C LEU A 192 -0.64 3.17 12.88
N VAL A 193 -0.68 2.46 14.00
CA VAL A 193 -1.07 2.97 15.32
C VAL A 193 -0.08 2.47 16.39
N TRP A 194 0.34 3.37 17.28
CA TRP A 194 1.21 3.09 18.42
C TRP A 194 0.96 4.08 19.56
N LEU A 195 1.44 3.80 20.77
CA LEU A 195 1.33 4.75 21.89
C LEU A 195 2.25 5.95 21.68
N ILE A 196 1.84 7.12 22.14
CA ILE A 196 2.68 8.33 22.11
C ILE A 196 3.98 8.11 22.90
N ASP A 197 3.91 7.46 24.06
CA ASP A 197 5.08 7.20 24.91
C ASP A 197 6.06 6.17 24.32
N ASP A 198 5.63 5.41 23.32
CA ASP A 198 6.44 4.43 22.62
C ASP A 198 7.10 4.99 21.34
N ASP A 199 6.96 6.29 21.08
CA ASP A 199 7.50 6.90 19.87
C ASP A 199 9.02 6.89 19.84
N CYS A 200 9.59 6.06 18.96
CA CYS A 200 11.03 5.83 18.85
C CYS A 200 11.51 5.84 17.39
N ASP A 201 12.83 5.97 17.20
CA ASP A 201 13.44 6.03 15.86
C ASP A 201 13.09 4.82 14.99
N ALA A 202 12.99 3.62 15.58
CA ALA A 202 12.60 2.42 14.87
C ALA A 202 11.18 2.51 14.29
N ILE A 203 10.23 3.10 15.03
CA ILE A 203 8.86 3.35 14.55
C ILE A 203 8.84 4.48 13.52
N GLN A 204 9.61 5.56 13.75
CA GLN A 204 9.66 6.69 12.83
C GLN A 204 10.24 6.29 11.45
N ASP A 205 11.25 5.43 11.42
CA ASP A 205 11.79 4.87 10.18
C ASP A 205 10.80 3.90 9.51
N LEU A 206 10.03 3.14 10.29
CA LEU A 206 8.95 2.30 9.78
C LEU A 206 7.86 3.14 9.11
N VAL A 207 7.41 4.20 9.78
CA VAL A 207 6.47 5.20 9.23
C VAL A 207 7.03 5.83 7.96
N GLY A 208 8.30 6.24 7.97
CA GLY A 208 9.00 6.77 6.80
C GLY A 208 8.95 5.81 5.62
N THR A 209 9.30 4.54 5.87
CA THR A 209 9.30 3.47 4.87
C THR A 209 7.91 3.21 4.28
N MET A 210 6.88 3.13 5.13
CA MET A 210 5.49 2.89 4.71
C MET A 210 4.91 4.07 3.91
N LYS A 211 5.28 5.30 4.26
CA LYS A 211 4.90 6.51 3.50
C LYS A 211 5.75 6.75 2.25
N GLY A 212 6.65 5.83 1.91
CA GLY A 212 7.45 5.89 0.68
C GLY A 212 8.68 6.79 0.76
N ARG A 213 9.11 7.22 1.95
CA ARG A 213 10.45 7.82 2.12
C ARG A 213 11.49 6.72 1.88
N THR A 214 12.15 6.78 0.74
CA THR A 214 13.38 6.02 0.48
C THR A 214 14.59 6.87 0.88
N ARG A 215 15.70 6.24 1.28
CA ARG A 215 16.98 6.88 1.68
C ARG A 215 17.58 7.88 0.67
N THR A 216 16.99 8.00 -0.52
CA THR A 216 17.39 8.88 -1.61
C THR A 216 16.99 10.35 -1.44
N SER A 217 16.87 10.85 -0.20
CA SER A 217 17.00 12.30 0.08
C SER A 217 18.31 12.65 0.79
N SER A 218 19.25 11.70 0.92
CA SER A 218 20.61 11.96 1.40
C SER A 218 21.52 12.47 0.28
N ARG A 219 21.15 13.57 -0.38
CA ARG A 219 22.09 14.41 -1.14
C ARG A 219 22.19 15.76 -0.44
N GLY A 220 23.01 15.84 0.61
CA GLY A 220 23.22 17.13 1.28
C GLY A 220 23.92 17.12 2.62
N SER A 221 24.80 16.17 2.94
CA SER A 221 25.67 16.30 4.11
C SER A 221 26.95 15.48 3.99
N ALA A 222 27.77 15.82 2.99
CA ALA A 222 29.20 15.54 3.06
C ALA A 222 29.99 16.60 2.28
N LYS A 223 30.76 17.39 3.04
CA LYS A 223 31.79 18.36 2.64
C LYS A 223 31.33 19.76 2.20
N ALA A 224 30.79 20.50 3.16
CA ALA A 224 31.18 21.90 3.32
C ALA A 224 32.46 21.95 4.16
N GLY A 225 33.52 22.59 3.64
CA GLY A 225 34.70 22.96 4.41
C GLY A 225 36.03 22.38 3.93
N GLN A 226 36.63 22.99 2.90
CA GLN A 226 38.05 23.33 2.96
C GLN A 226 38.32 24.57 2.09
N ASN A 227 39.20 25.41 2.60
CA ASN A 227 39.29 26.84 2.40
C ASN A 227 40.52 27.22 1.56
N ARG A 228 40.35 28.18 0.65
CA ARG A 228 41.27 29.27 0.22
C ARG A 228 42.59 29.05 -0.55
N GLY A 229 42.75 29.95 -1.53
CA GLY A 229 44.00 30.57 -2.04
C GLY A 229 44.28 30.20 -3.49
N THR A 230 44.49 31.06 -4.49
CA THR A 230 44.95 32.46 -4.64
C THR A 230 44.60 32.87 -6.10
N GLY A 231 44.06 34.04 -6.46
CA GLY A 231 44.75 35.35 -6.53
C GLY A 231 44.76 35.91 -7.98
N LYS A 232 44.56 37.24 -8.11
CA LYS A 232 44.71 38.15 -9.28
C LYS A 232 43.68 38.07 -10.43
N ALA A 233 43.34 39.14 -11.15
CA ALA A 233 43.32 40.60 -10.97
C ALA A 233 42.81 41.20 -12.31
N ALA A 234 42.02 42.28 -12.21
CA ALA A 234 41.94 43.43 -13.12
C ALA A 234 41.72 43.25 -14.65
N GLY A 235 40.68 43.91 -15.17
CA GLY A 235 40.57 44.23 -16.60
C GLY A 235 39.31 45.04 -16.94
N LYS A 236 39.47 46.36 -17.05
CA LYS A 236 38.42 47.38 -17.17
C LYS A 236 38.17 47.75 -18.64
N LYS A 237 36.89 47.84 -19.03
CA LYS A 237 36.22 48.68 -20.06
C LYS A 237 36.90 48.90 -21.44
N THR A 238 36.15 48.61 -22.51
CA THR A 238 35.89 49.55 -23.63
C THR A 238 34.55 49.25 -24.32
N LYS A 239 33.70 50.28 -24.50
CA LYS A 239 32.55 50.39 -25.44
C LYS A 239 32.99 51.44 -26.50
N PRO A 240 32.24 51.78 -27.58
CA PRO A 240 31.03 51.19 -28.20
C PRO A 240 31.14 51.12 -29.76
N GLN A 241 30.11 50.65 -30.48
CA GLN A 241 29.49 51.40 -31.60
C GLN A 241 28.37 50.62 -32.31
N THR A 242 27.21 51.30 -32.45
CA THR A 242 26.27 51.39 -33.61
C THR A 242 25.88 50.14 -34.39
N SER A 243 24.66 49.91 -34.88
CA SER A 243 23.39 50.64 -34.96
C SER A 243 22.37 49.75 -35.71
N LYS A 244 21.08 50.12 -35.63
CA LYS A 244 19.92 49.72 -36.46
C LYS A 244 19.35 48.32 -36.18
N ALA A 245 18.16 48.15 -35.59
CA ALA A 245 16.79 48.70 -35.80
C ALA A 245 15.91 47.83 -36.71
N ARG A 246 14.67 47.66 -36.21
CA ARG A 246 13.44 47.09 -36.83
C ARG A 246 13.38 45.57 -36.86
N GLY A 247 12.30 44.92 -36.47
CA GLY A 247 10.97 45.37 -36.09
C GLY A 247 10.03 44.18 -36.25
N SER A 248 9.24 43.90 -35.21
CA SER A 248 8.16 42.91 -35.13
C SER A 248 7.07 43.11 -36.20
N HIS A 249 6.35 42.05 -36.56
CA HIS A 249 4.88 41.93 -36.77
C HIS A 249 4.61 40.41 -36.90
N SER A 250 3.97 39.70 -35.95
CA SER A 250 2.53 39.59 -35.66
C SER A 250 1.66 39.19 -36.86
N GLY A 251 0.95 38.06 -36.75
CA GLY A 251 -0.12 37.69 -37.68
C GLY A 251 -0.68 36.30 -37.44
N SER A 252 -1.76 36.22 -36.67
CA SER A 252 -2.63 35.05 -36.44
C SER A 252 -3.46 34.69 -37.67
N SER A 253 -3.86 33.42 -37.81
CA SER A 253 -5.27 32.98 -37.72
C SER A 253 -5.52 31.63 -38.41
N SER A 254 -6.41 30.87 -37.77
CA SER A 254 -6.99 29.58 -38.14
C SER A 254 -8.10 29.72 -39.19
N HIS A 255 -8.30 28.72 -40.05
CA HIS A 255 -9.64 28.17 -40.35
C HIS A 255 -9.62 26.82 -41.09
N HIS A 256 -10.66 26.03 -40.80
CA HIS A 256 -10.98 24.67 -41.27
C HIS A 256 -11.45 24.54 -42.74
N SER A 257 -11.30 23.32 -43.30
CA SER A 257 -12.35 22.54 -44.00
C SER A 257 -11.81 21.12 -44.28
N ARG A 258 -12.35 20.04 -43.71
CA ARG A 258 -13.53 19.21 -44.06
C ARG A 258 -13.45 18.42 -45.39
N GLY A 259 -13.48 17.09 -45.22
CA GLY A 259 -14.05 16.05 -46.11
C GLY A 259 -13.33 15.82 -47.45
N SER A 260 -13.37 14.65 -48.09
CA SER A 260 -14.09 13.40 -47.86
C SER A 260 -13.71 12.42 -48.98
N ALA A 261 -13.82 11.11 -48.68
CA ALA A 261 -14.12 10.01 -49.62
C ALA A 261 -13.08 9.68 -50.71
N GLN A 262 -12.98 8.47 -51.29
CA GLN A 262 -13.34 7.07 -51.02
C GLN A 262 -12.86 6.29 -52.26
N VAL A 263 -12.61 4.98 -52.12
CA VAL A 263 -12.59 3.93 -53.17
C VAL A 263 -11.33 3.82 -54.08
N ARG A 264 -10.61 2.68 -54.00
CA ARG A 264 -10.66 1.59 -55.02
C ARG A 264 -9.77 0.37 -54.68
N ARG A 265 -10.48 -0.68 -54.24
CA ARG A 265 -10.38 -2.14 -54.45
C ARG A 265 -9.35 -2.74 -55.44
N ARG A 266 -8.97 -4.00 -55.08
CA ARG A 266 -8.62 -5.21 -55.89
C ARG A 266 -7.14 -5.33 -56.35
N LYS A 267 -6.50 -6.51 -56.49
CA LYS A 267 -6.77 -7.96 -56.28
C LYS A 267 -5.45 -8.69 -56.67
N ASN A 268 -5.15 -9.83 -56.04
CA ASN A 268 -4.35 -11.00 -56.52
C ASN A 268 -4.10 -11.85 -55.25
N ASP A 269 -4.63 -13.03 -54.96
CA ASP A 269 -5.04 -14.25 -55.66
C ASP A 269 -3.91 -15.08 -56.32
N ARG A 270 -3.68 -16.25 -55.69
CA ARG A 270 -3.00 -17.50 -56.14
C ARG A 270 -1.46 -17.47 -56.16
N GLY A 271 -0.71 -18.42 -55.61
CA GLY A 271 -0.98 -19.80 -55.19
C GLY A 271 -0.09 -20.77 -55.98
N ASN A 272 0.88 -21.44 -55.35
CA ASN A 272 1.57 -22.62 -55.91
C ASN A 272 2.25 -23.41 -54.75
N ARG A 273 1.58 -24.41 -54.17
CA ARG A 273 1.72 -25.87 -54.41
C ARG A 273 3.17 -26.39 -54.43
N GLY A 274 3.47 -27.24 -53.46
CA GLY A 274 4.59 -28.19 -53.52
C GLY A 274 4.24 -29.48 -54.26
N ARG A 275 5.29 -30.25 -54.64
CA ARG A 275 5.23 -31.72 -54.77
C ARG A 275 6.63 -32.37 -54.87
N LYS A 276 6.87 -33.31 -53.94
CA LYS A 276 7.56 -34.63 -54.00
C LYS A 276 8.84 -34.86 -54.84
N ARG A 277 9.82 -35.49 -54.17
CA ARG A 277 10.44 -36.84 -54.39
C ARG A 277 11.73 -36.85 -53.54
N ASN A 278 12.10 -37.87 -52.77
CA ASN A 278 12.13 -39.32 -52.97
C ASN A 278 11.90 -40.02 -51.62
#